data_AF-A7RHG5-F1
#
_entry.id   AF-A7RHG5-F1
#
_cell.length_a   1.000
_cell.length_b   1.000
_cell.length_c   1.000
_cell.angle_alpha   90.00
_cell.angle_beta   90.00
_cell.angle_gamma   90.00
#
_symmetry.space_group_name_H-M   'P 1'
#
loop_
_entity.id
_entity.type
_entity.pdbx_description
1 polymer ?
#
loop_
_entity_poly.entity_id
_entity_poly.type
_entity_poly.pdbx_seq_one_letter_code
_entity_poly.pdbx_strand_id
1 'polypeptide(L)'
;VYACMCDYHGVPYLEEVAWDVDTIYLSHNTKEFNLQDFDHLEQKELVPVVSALEYTSWFTKLVCRSFKLSSDVCDAVLRVLKKSTSIEELVLDGVSLGRDYFQKMALALTSNPKSALNVMDLSNNSMEDRG
;
A
#
# COMPACT_ATOMS: atom_id res chain seq x y z
N VAL A 1 -12.24 9.54 0.88
CA VAL A 1 -10.79 9.61 0.56
C VAL A 1 -10.48 8.95 -0.78
N TYR A 2 -10.91 7.69 -1.00
CA TYR A 2 -10.67 6.97 -2.26
C TYR A 2 -11.13 7.71 -3.52
N ALA A 3 -12.38 8.20 -3.58
CA ALA A 3 -12.87 8.96 -4.72
C ALA A 3 -11.97 10.16 -5.11
N CYS A 4 -11.47 10.92 -4.11
CA CYS A 4 -10.55 12.01 -4.36
C CYS A 4 -9.19 11.53 -4.92
N MET A 5 -8.74 10.34 -4.53
CA MET A 5 -7.52 9.74 -5.09
C MET A 5 -7.74 9.26 -6.52
N CYS A 6 -8.92 8.74 -6.85
CA CYS A 6 -9.29 8.42 -8.24
C CYS A 6 -9.20 9.67 -9.13
N ASP A 7 -9.82 10.78 -8.69
CA ASP A 7 -9.77 12.05 -9.40
C ASP A 7 -8.34 12.56 -9.58
N TYR A 8 -7.53 12.51 -8.51
CA TYR A 8 -6.13 12.96 -8.52
C TYR A 8 -5.25 12.13 -9.48
N HIS A 9 -5.47 10.82 -9.54
CA HIS A 9 -4.71 9.91 -10.40
C HIS A 9 -5.31 9.78 -11.81
N GLY A 10 -6.45 10.43 -12.09
CA GLY A 10 -7.11 10.38 -13.39
C GLY A 10 -7.64 9.00 -13.76
N VAL A 11 -8.03 8.20 -12.77
CA VAL A 11 -8.57 6.84 -12.95
C VAL A 11 -10.04 6.78 -12.56
N PRO A 12 -10.85 5.90 -13.19
CA PRO A 12 -12.26 5.79 -12.84
C PRO A 12 -12.45 5.41 -11.37
N TYR A 13 -13.50 5.96 -10.77
CA TYR A 13 -13.99 5.48 -9.49
C TYR A 13 -14.67 4.12 -9.68
N LEU A 14 -14.24 3.14 -8.88
CA LEU A 14 -14.81 1.79 -8.89
C LEU A 14 -15.70 1.61 -7.66
N GLU A 15 -17.01 1.46 -7.90
CA GLU A 15 -17.99 1.27 -6.83
C GLU A 15 -17.73 -0.01 -6.01
N GLU A 16 -17.23 -1.07 -6.64
CA GLU A 16 -16.91 -2.33 -5.98
C GLU A 16 -15.83 -2.17 -4.90
N VAL A 17 -14.81 -1.35 -5.15
CA VAL A 17 -13.74 -1.09 -4.19
C VAL A 17 -14.27 -0.37 -2.95
N ALA A 18 -15.08 0.66 -3.16
CA ALA A 18 -15.70 1.37 -2.05
C ALA A 18 -16.66 0.45 -1.27
N TRP A 19 -17.43 -0.37 -1.99
CA TRP A 19 -18.35 -1.32 -1.39
C TRP A 19 -17.62 -2.38 -0.55
N ASP A 20 -16.49 -2.91 -1.02
CA ASP A 20 -15.67 -3.87 -0.27
C ASP A 20 -15.17 -3.25 1.04
N VAL A 21 -14.69 -2.00 1.01
CA VAL A 21 -14.22 -1.28 2.21
C VAL A 21 -15.38 -1.01 3.17
N ASP A 22 -16.50 -0.49 2.68
CA ASP A 22 -17.63 -0.10 3.52
C ASP A 22 -18.46 -1.29 4.02
N THR A 23 -18.39 -2.44 3.34
CA THR A 23 -19.20 -3.61 3.69
C THR A 23 -18.34 -4.73 4.27
N ILE A 24 -17.35 -5.24 3.53
CA ILE A 24 -16.57 -6.42 3.94
C ILE A 24 -15.62 -6.04 5.07
N TYR A 25 -14.78 -5.02 4.87
CA TYR A 25 -13.78 -4.62 5.87
C TYR A 25 -14.42 -4.10 7.16
N LEU A 26 -15.49 -3.31 7.05
CA LEU A 26 -16.23 -2.85 8.22
C LEU A 26 -16.96 -3.98 8.95
N SER A 27 -17.62 -4.91 8.24
CA SER A 27 -18.34 -6.02 8.89
C SER A 27 -17.41 -7.01 9.59
N HIS A 28 -16.23 -7.26 9.03
CA HIS A 28 -15.21 -8.12 9.66
C HIS A 28 -14.38 -7.40 10.72
N ASN A 29 -14.54 -6.07 10.88
CA ASN A 29 -13.74 -5.23 11.77
C ASN A 29 -12.22 -5.44 11.56
N THR A 30 -11.83 -5.68 10.31
CA THR A 30 -10.44 -5.97 9.95
C THR A 30 -9.64 -4.68 9.81
N LYS A 31 -8.45 -4.67 10.42
CA LYS A 31 -7.48 -3.56 10.39
C LYS A 31 -6.31 -3.79 9.44
N GLU A 32 -6.24 -4.99 8.88
CA GLU A 32 -5.31 -5.41 7.84
C GLU A 32 -5.90 -5.13 6.48
N PHE A 33 -5.33 -4.20 5.72
CA PHE A 33 -5.63 -3.97 4.32
C PHE A 33 -4.79 -4.92 3.45
N ASN A 34 -5.43 -5.86 2.77
CA ASN A 34 -4.75 -6.84 1.92
C ASN A 34 -4.91 -6.46 0.44
N LEU A 35 -3.81 -6.11 -0.23
CA LEU A 35 -3.83 -5.75 -1.65
C LEU A 35 -4.34 -6.89 -2.54
N GLN A 36 -4.18 -8.15 -2.11
CA GLN A 36 -4.60 -9.31 -2.88
C GLN A 36 -6.12 -9.45 -2.94
N ASP A 37 -6.87 -8.80 -2.05
CA ASP A 37 -8.34 -8.74 -2.16
C ASP A 37 -8.78 -7.98 -3.42
N PHE A 38 -7.87 -7.19 -4.01
CA PHE A 38 -8.07 -6.38 -5.21
C PHE A 38 -7.25 -6.88 -6.41
N ASP A 39 -6.87 -8.16 -6.44
CA ASP A 39 -6.05 -8.75 -7.52
C ASP A 39 -6.72 -8.77 -8.91
N HIS A 40 -8.04 -8.63 -8.94
CA HIS A 40 -8.86 -8.47 -10.15
C HIS A 40 -8.71 -7.09 -10.80
N LEU A 41 -8.20 -6.08 -10.08
CA LEU A 41 -7.98 -4.73 -10.59
C LEU A 41 -6.68 -4.63 -11.41
N GLU A 42 -6.65 -3.70 -12.35
CA GLU A 42 -5.42 -3.35 -13.03
C GLU A 42 -4.44 -2.62 -12.09
N GLN A 43 -3.14 -2.73 -12.35
CA GLN A 43 -2.09 -2.09 -11.54
C GLN A 43 -2.28 -0.57 -11.39
N LYS A 44 -2.82 0.11 -12.42
CA LYS A 44 -3.11 1.55 -12.38
C LYS A 44 -4.26 1.90 -11.43
N GLU A 45 -5.22 0.98 -11.28
CA GLU A 45 -6.41 1.14 -10.45
C GLU A 45 -6.09 0.89 -8.97
N LEU A 46 -5.06 0.09 -8.68
CA LEU A 46 -4.53 -0.10 -7.33
C LEU A 46 -3.85 1.15 -6.75
N VAL A 47 -3.32 2.05 -7.59
CA VAL A 47 -2.62 3.27 -7.14
C VAL A 47 -3.50 4.15 -6.24
N PRO A 48 -4.71 4.59 -6.63
CA PRO A 48 -5.58 5.39 -5.74
C PRO A 48 -6.07 4.61 -4.52
N VAL A 49 -6.21 3.28 -4.63
CA VAL A 49 -6.62 2.41 -3.51
C VAL A 49 -5.58 2.47 -2.40
N VAL A 50 -4.31 2.24 -2.75
CA VAL A 50 -3.19 2.34 -1.81
C VAL A 50 -2.99 3.78 -1.35
N SER A 51 -3.08 4.77 -2.23
CA SER A 51 -2.92 6.19 -1.87
C SER A 51 -4.01 6.70 -0.91
N ALA A 52 -5.18 6.07 -0.86
CA ALA A 52 -6.18 6.39 0.15
C ALA A 52 -5.70 6.05 1.58
N LEU A 53 -4.78 5.10 1.72
CA LEU A 53 -4.20 4.72 3.01
C LEU A 53 -3.29 5.80 3.61
N GLU A 54 -2.87 6.79 2.80
CA GLU A 54 -2.08 7.94 3.27
C GLU A 54 -2.81 8.75 4.35
N TYR A 55 -4.15 8.75 4.34
CA TYR A 55 -4.99 9.62 5.19
C TYR A 55 -6.04 8.88 6.01
N THR A 56 -6.07 7.55 5.96
CA THR A 56 -7.00 6.75 6.77
C THR A 56 -6.37 6.38 8.11
N SER A 57 -7.14 6.48 9.19
CA SER A 57 -6.76 5.99 10.52
C SER A 57 -7.38 4.63 10.85
N TRP A 58 -8.19 4.06 9.95
CA TRP A 58 -8.87 2.79 10.20
C TRP A 58 -7.94 1.59 10.11
N PHE A 59 -7.11 1.54 9.07
CA PHE A 59 -6.18 0.44 8.83
C PHE A 59 -4.88 0.66 9.60
N THR A 60 -4.41 -0.39 10.27
CA THR A 60 -3.13 -0.40 10.98
C THR A 60 -2.10 -1.31 10.33
N LYS A 61 -2.51 -2.10 9.34
CA LYS A 61 -1.63 -3.05 8.66
C LYS A 61 -1.86 -3.05 7.17
N LEU A 62 -0.77 -3.06 6.40
CA LEU A 62 -0.78 -3.13 4.94
C LEU A 62 -0.06 -4.40 4.48
N VAL A 63 -0.73 -5.23 3.69
CA VAL A 63 -0.25 -6.55 3.30
C VAL A 63 -0.31 -6.75 1.79
N CYS A 64 0.75 -7.32 1.25
CA CYS A 64 0.81 -7.87 -0.10
C CYS A 64 1.81 -9.04 -0.12
N ARG A 65 1.34 -10.24 -0.50
CA ARG A 65 2.20 -11.44 -0.60
C ARG A 65 2.13 -12.09 -1.96
N SER A 66 3.27 -12.48 -2.51
CA SER A 66 3.38 -13.21 -3.79
C SER A 66 2.60 -12.57 -4.95
N PHE A 67 2.39 -11.26 -4.90
CA PHE A 67 1.68 -10.48 -5.92
C PHE A 67 2.62 -9.39 -6.44
N LYS A 68 2.90 -9.42 -7.74
CA LYS A 68 3.86 -8.53 -8.37
C LYS A 68 3.26 -7.12 -8.48
N LEU A 69 3.90 -6.16 -7.83
CA LEU A 69 3.49 -4.76 -7.86
C LEU A 69 4.21 -4.00 -8.97
N SER A 70 3.49 -3.11 -9.64
CA SER A 70 4.09 -2.14 -10.55
C SER A 70 4.89 -1.09 -9.78
N SER A 71 5.77 -0.37 -10.48
CA SER A 71 6.52 0.74 -9.87
C SER A 71 5.59 1.80 -9.27
N ASP A 72 4.47 2.10 -9.92
CA ASP A 72 3.53 3.14 -9.47
C ASP A 72 2.81 2.76 -8.17
N VAL A 73 2.46 1.48 -8.02
CA VAL A 73 1.85 0.96 -6.78
C VAL A 73 2.88 0.93 -5.66
N CYS A 74 4.11 0.50 -5.94
CA CYS A 74 5.23 0.60 -5.02
C CYS A 74 5.46 2.04 -4.55
N ASP A 75 5.47 3.02 -5.47
CA ASP A 75 5.60 4.43 -5.13
C ASP A 75 4.41 4.94 -4.30
N ALA A 76 3.20 4.40 -4.49
CA ALA A 76 2.06 4.69 -3.62
C ALA A 76 2.29 4.18 -2.19
N VAL A 77 2.83 2.97 -2.01
CA VAL A 77 3.21 2.44 -0.69
C VAL A 77 4.25 3.35 -0.02
N LEU A 78 5.25 3.85 -0.76
CA LEU A 78 6.22 4.81 -0.23
C LEU A 78 5.56 6.12 0.25
N ARG A 79 4.53 6.61 -0.46
CA ARG A 79 3.75 7.79 -0.02
C ARG A 79 2.97 7.50 1.26
N VAL A 80 2.42 6.29 1.40
CA VAL A 80 1.77 5.85 2.65
C VAL A 80 2.77 5.88 3.80
N LEU A 81 3.96 5.31 3.64
CA LEU A 81 4.99 5.32 4.69
C LEU A 81 5.45 6.74 5.07
N LYS A 82 5.45 7.66 4.09
CA LYS A 82 5.84 9.06 4.31
C LYS A 82 4.81 9.88 5.08
N LYS A 83 3.53 9.51 5.07
CA LYS A 83 2.43 10.34 5.58
C LYS A 83 1.58 9.69 6.66
N SER A 84 1.37 8.38 6.57
CA SER A 84 0.49 7.68 7.49
C SER A 84 1.03 7.76 8.92
N THR A 85 0.10 7.89 9.85
CA THR A 85 0.36 7.89 11.31
C THR A 85 -0.33 6.72 12.01
N SER A 86 -0.97 5.85 11.23
CA SER A 86 -1.81 4.74 11.69
C SER A 86 -1.28 3.37 11.29
N ILE A 87 -0.49 3.28 10.20
CA ILE A 87 0.11 2.01 9.78
C ILE A 87 1.23 1.62 10.76
N GLU A 88 1.00 0.51 11.45
CA GLU A 88 1.86 -0.13 12.44
C GLU A 88 2.64 -1.30 11.84
N GLU A 89 2.05 -2.03 10.88
CA GLU A 89 2.66 -3.19 10.23
C GLU A 89 2.64 -3.09 8.70
N LEU A 90 3.78 -3.38 8.06
CA LEU A 90 3.90 -3.49 6.60
C LEU A 90 4.44 -4.87 6.21
N VAL A 91 3.72 -5.58 5.36
CA VAL A 91 4.18 -6.83 4.76
C VAL A 91 4.18 -6.72 3.24
N LEU A 92 5.37 -6.76 2.65
CA LEU A 92 5.61 -6.80 1.21
C LEU A 92 6.45 -8.04 0.91
N ASP A 93 5.83 -9.21 0.88
CA ASP A 93 6.52 -10.49 0.71
C ASP A 93 6.49 -10.93 -0.75
N GLY A 94 7.64 -11.08 -1.40
CA GLY A 94 7.72 -11.57 -2.77
C GLY A 94 7.04 -10.68 -3.82
N VAL A 95 7.06 -9.36 -3.63
CA VAL A 95 6.40 -8.39 -4.53
C VAL A 95 7.32 -7.83 -5.62
N SER A 96 8.52 -8.40 -5.77
CA SER A 96 9.56 -8.01 -6.75
C SER A 96 10.22 -6.64 -6.49
N LEU A 97 10.46 -6.27 -5.23
CA LEU A 97 11.18 -5.04 -4.89
C LEU A 97 12.67 -5.12 -5.24
N GLY A 98 13.21 -4.07 -5.85
CA GLY A 98 14.64 -3.92 -6.14
C GLY A 98 15.37 -2.97 -5.19
N ARG A 99 16.70 -2.90 -5.29
CA ARG A 99 17.59 -2.11 -4.39
C ARG A 99 17.20 -0.63 -4.27
N ASP A 100 16.88 0.03 -5.38
CA ASP A 100 16.47 1.44 -5.41
C ASP A 100 15.22 1.69 -4.54
N TYR A 101 14.29 0.74 -4.51
CA TYR A 101 13.09 0.84 -3.69
C TYR A 101 13.42 0.90 -2.20
N PHE A 102 14.34 0.04 -1.72
CA PHE A 102 14.74 0.04 -0.30
C PHE A 102 15.39 1.36 0.11
N GLN A 103 16.16 2.00 -0.79
CA GLN A 103 16.73 3.33 -0.54
C GLN A 103 15.64 4.39 -0.41
N LYS A 104 14.66 4.40 -1.32
CA LYS A 104 13.51 5.31 -1.25
C LYS A 104 12.65 5.07 -0.01
N MET A 105 12.48 3.81 0.39
CA MET A 105 11.76 3.41 1.59
C MET A 105 12.44 3.93 2.86
N ALA A 106 13.76 3.77 2.98
CA ALA A 106 14.51 4.32 4.11
C ALA A 106 14.35 5.85 4.22
N LEU A 107 14.38 6.55 3.08
CA LEU A 107 14.14 8.00 3.03
C LEU A 107 12.70 8.36 3.42
N ALA A 108 11.70 7.62 2.92
CA ALA A 108 10.30 7.83 3.26
C ALA A 108 10.05 7.72 4.77
N LEU A 109 10.58 6.66 5.39
CA LEU A 109 10.46 6.43 6.84
C LEU A 109 11.16 7.52 7.65
N THR A 110 12.39 7.89 7.27
CA THR A 110 13.14 8.96 7.96
C THR A 110 12.43 10.32 7.86
N SER A 111 11.70 10.55 6.78
CA SER A 111 10.94 11.79 6.58
C SER A 111 9.60 11.85 7.32
N ASN A 112 9.18 10.76 7.97
CA ASN A 112 7.93 10.68 8.73
C ASN A 112 8.20 10.53 10.24
N PRO A 113 8.36 11.63 11.00
CA PRO A 113 8.60 11.57 12.44
C PRO A 113 7.40 11.08 13.26
N LYS A 114 6.23 10.92 12.63
CA LYS A 114 4.99 10.47 13.26
C LYS A 114 4.58 9.05 12.84
N SER A 115 5.48 8.32 12.18
CA SER A 115 5.23 6.95 11.77
C SER A 115 4.91 6.07 12.98
N ALA A 116 3.83 5.28 12.89
CA ALA A 116 3.49 4.25 13.88
C ALA A 116 4.15 2.89 13.55
N LEU A 117 4.84 2.80 12.40
CA LEU A 117 5.37 1.57 11.86
C LEU A 117 6.41 0.95 12.81
N ASN A 118 6.15 -0.28 13.24
CA ASN A 118 6.98 -1.02 14.17
C ASN A 118 7.25 -2.47 13.72
N VAL A 119 6.45 -3.02 12.79
CA VAL A 119 6.68 -4.32 12.16
C VAL A 119 6.84 -4.16 10.66
N MET A 120 7.86 -4.81 10.11
CA MET A 120 8.09 -4.83 8.67
C MET A 120 8.57 -6.21 8.22
N ASP A 121 7.91 -6.77 7.22
CA ASP A 121 8.29 -8.00 6.56
C ASP A 121 8.48 -7.72 5.06
N LEU A 122 9.72 -7.88 4.59
CA LEU A 122 10.11 -7.67 3.18
C LEU A 122 10.70 -8.95 2.57
N SER A 123 10.33 -10.10 3.12
CA SER A 123 10.85 -11.41 2.71
C SER A 123 10.63 -11.69 1.23
N ASN A 124 11.43 -12.61 0.67
CA ASN A 124 11.33 -13.09 -0.71
C ASN A 124 11.36 -12.02 -1.81
N ASN A 125 11.80 -10.79 -1.52
CA ASN A 125 12.14 -9.81 -2.54
C ASN A 125 13.58 -10.03 -3.02
N SER A 126 13.77 -10.08 -4.34
CA SER A 126 15.08 -10.28 -4.94
C SER A 126 15.92 -9.00 -4.77
N MET A 127 16.90 -9.04 -3.86
CA MET A 127 17.96 -8.03 -3.77
C MET A 127 19.05 -8.27 -4.84
N GLU A 128 18.71 -8.82 -6.01
CA GLU A 128 19.71 -9.19 -7.00
C GLU A 128 20.45 -7.95 -7.52
N ASP A 129 21.71 -7.89 -7.11
CA ASP A 129 22.80 -7.13 -7.70
C ASP A 129 23.00 -7.64 -9.13
N ARG A 130 22.35 -7.00 -10.10
CA ARG A 130 22.80 -7.12 -11.49
C ARG A 130 24.06 -6.26 -11.63
N GLY A 131 25.19 -6.85 -11.26
CA GLY A 131 26.51 -6.46 -11.75
C GLY A 131 26.67 -6.74 -13.24
#